data_AF-A0A940QP24-F1
#
_entry.id   AF-A0A940QP24-F1
#
_cell.length_a   1.000
_cell.length_b   1.000
_cell.length_c   1.000
_cell.angle_alpha   90.00
_cell.angle_beta   90.00
_cell.angle_gamma   90.00
#
_symmetry.space_group_name_H-M   'P 1'
#
loop_
_entity.id
_entity.type
_entity.pdbx_description
1 polymer ?
#
loop_
_entity_poly.entity_id
_entity_poly.type
_entity_poly.pdbx_seq_one_letter_code
_entity_poly.pdbx_strand_id
1 'polypeptide(L)'
;MASAADPTEFPIVDCAVCDRDVLGYLDLDEQEQQITRCLECATVAAAAAIRWGDLHAIEALGYGFVLPEGGCGRPDCGQDRCGKADQ
;
A
#
# COMPACT_ATOMS: atom_id res chain seq x y z
N MET A 1 -14.50 21.39 3.75
CA MET A 1 -14.02 21.17 2.37
C MET A 1 -12.93 20.12 2.47
N ALA A 2 -13.27 18.84 2.28
CA ALA A 2 -12.27 17.79 2.21
C ALA A 2 -11.46 18.04 0.94
N SER A 3 -10.17 18.33 1.08
CA SER A 3 -9.28 18.38 -0.07
C SER A 3 -9.29 16.97 -0.64
N ALA A 4 -9.87 16.80 -1.83
CA ALA A 4 -9.78 15.53 -2.54
C ALA A 4 -8.29 15.35 -2.79
N ALA A 5 -7.68 14.35 -2.13
CA ALA A 5 -6.31 13.96 -2.41
C ALA A 5 -6.16 13.82 -3.92
N ASP A 6 -5.02 14.23 -4.47
CA ASP A 6 -4.76 14.02 -5.89
C ASP A 6 -4.99 12.52 -6.18
N PRO A 7 -5.70 12.15 -7.25
CA PRO A 7 -5.97 10.74 -7.56
C PRO A 7 -4.71 9.87 -7.73
N THR A 8 -3.53 10.48 -7.74
CA THR A 8 -2.22 9.83 -7.79
C THR A 8 -1.51 9.70 -6.43
N GLU A 9 -2.14 10.17 -5.34
CA GLU A 9 -1.59 10.10 -3.98
C GLU A 9 -2.27 9.01 -3.14
N PHE A 10 -1.47 8.37 -2.30
CA PHE A 10 -1.86 7.30 -1.40
C PHE A 10 -1.58 7.72 0.05
N PRO A 11 -2.46 7.37 1.01
CA PRO A 11 -2.21 7.67 2.40
C PRO A 11 -1.11 6.73 2.92
N ILE A 12 -0.09 7.29 3.55
CA ILE A 12 0.96 6.58 4.28
C ILE A 12 0.77 6.89 5.76
N VAL A 13 0.71 5.85 6.58
CA VAL A 13 0.43 5.89 8.01
C VAL A 13 1.70 5.56 8.79
N ASP A 14 2.13 6.48 9.66
CA ASP A 14 3.08 6.15 10.73
C ASP A 14 2.33 5.37 11.83
N CYS A 15 2.41 4.05 11.77
CA CYS A 15 1.55 3.20 12.57
C CYS A 15 2.19 2.87 13.92
N ALA A 16 1.66 3.43 15.01
CA ALA A 16 2.13 3.16 16.37
C ALA A 16 2.04 1.68 16.80
N VAL A 17 1.22 0.85 16.13
CA VAL A 17 1.11 -0.59 16.41
C VAL A 17 2.16 -1.40 15.64
N CYS A 18 2.44 -1.03 14.39
CA CYS A 18 3.44 -1.69 13.56
C CYS A 18 4.86 -1.12 13.76
N ASP A 19 4.97 0.03 14.43
CA ASP A 19 6.20 0.79 14.67
C ASP A 19 6.98 1.09 13.38
N ARG A 20 6.25 1.43 12.31
CA ARG A 20 6.80 1.75 11.00
C ARG A 20 5.78 2.50 10.14
N ASP A 21 6.29 3.08 9.06
CA ASP A 21 5.46 3.58 7.96
C ASP A 21 4.84 2.44 7.16
N VAL A 22 3.54 2.55 6.92
CA VAL A 22 2.72 1.54 6.25
C VAL A 22 1.76 2.21 5.27
N LEU A 23 1.44 1.55 4.16
CA LEU A 23 0.35 2.01 3.30
C LEU A 23 -0.97 2.02 4.10
N GLY A 24 -1.74 3.08 3.95
CA GLY A 24 -3.08 3.20 4.50
C GLY A 24 -4.15 2.90 3.46
N TYR A 25 -5.37 2.65 3.93
CA TYR A 25 -6.57 2.65 3.08
C TYR A 25 -7.66 3.50 3.70
N LEU A 26 -8.49 4.08 2.84
CA LEU A 26 -9.66 4.84 3.26
C LEU A 26 -10.82 3.89 3.55
N ASP A 27 -11.55 4.18 4.61
CA ASP A 27 -12.72 3.44 5.05
C ASP A 27 -13.76 4.43 5.60
N LEU A 28 -14.98 3.96 5.86
CA LEU A 28 -16.01 4.73 6.54
C LEU A 28 -16.20 4.15 7.95
N ASP A 29 -16.29 5.03 8.95
CA ASP A 29 -16.66 4.62 10.29
C ASP A 29 -18.18 4.42 10.45
N GLU A 30 -18.62 4.12 11.67
CA GLU A 30 -20.03 3.91 12.00
C GLU A 30 -20.92 5.14 11.79
N GLN A 31 -20.32 6.32 11.63
CA GLN A 31 -20.98 7.61 11.41
C GLN A 31 -20.86 8.05 9.95
N GLU A 32 -20.46 7.14 9.05
CA GLU A 32 -20.21 7.39 7.63
C GLU A 32 -19.14 8.48 7.40
N GLN A 33 -18.23 8.66 8.36
CA GLN A 33 -17.10 9.59 8.21
C GLN A 33 -15.90 8.85 7.65
N GLN A 34 -15.19 9.50 6.74
CA GLN A 34 -13.96 8.96 6.17
C GLN A 34 -12.87 8.87 7.23
N ILE A 35 -12.36 7.66 7.43
CA ILE A 35 -11.20 7.36 8.28
C ILE A 35 -10.10 6.72 7.43
N THR A 36 -8.88 6.74 7.93
CA THR A 36 -7.75 6.02 7.32
C THR A 36 -7.31 4.93 8.28
N ARG A 37 -7.09 3.73 7.75
CA ARG A 37 -6.63 2.56 8.51
C ARG A 37 -5.29 2.10 7.98
N CYS A 38 -4.47 1.56 8.87
CA CYS A 38 -3.24 0.85 8.52
C CYS A 38 -3.59 -0.41 7.72
N LEU A 39 -2.95 -0.62 6.56
CA LEU A 39 -3.19 -1.80 5.72
C LEU A 39 -2.84 -3.12 6.42
N GLU A 40 -1.84 -3.11 7.30
CA GLU A 40 -1.31 -4.35 7.91
C GLU A 40 -2.12 -4.80 9.13
N CYS A 41 -2.53 -3.86 9.99
CA CYS A 41 -3.18 -4.18 11.26
C CYS A 41 -4.60 -3.61 11.42
N ALA A 42 -5.12 -2.92 10.41
CA ALA A 42 -6.44 -2.28 10.39
C ALA A 42 -6.70 -1.21 11.47
N THR A 43 -5.67 -0.85 12.26
CA THR A 43 -5.77 0.20 13.29
C THR A 43 -6.07 1.55 12.63
N VAL A 44 -7.00 2.31 13.22
CA VAL A 44 -7.36 3.66 12.75
C VAL A 44 -6.19 4.60 13.00
N ALA A 45 -5.76 5.29 11.95
CA ALA A 45 -4.68 6.27 12.02
C ALA A 45 -5.21 7.61 12.56
N ALA A 46 -4.44 8.23 13.46
CA ALA A 46 -4.68 9.61 13.83
C ALA A 46 -4.33 10.54 12.65
N ALA A 47 -5.08 11.63 12.45
CA ALA A 47 -4.87 12.53 11.31
C ALA A 47 -3.43 13.09 11.22
N ALA A 48 -2.77 13.32 12.35
CA ALA A 48 -1.38 13.80 12.40
C ALA A 48 -0.34 12.73 12.00
N ALA A 49 -0.72 11.45 11.99
CA ALA A 49 0.12 10.33 11.59
C ALA A 49 -0.07 9.95 10.10
N ILE A 50 -0.91 10.69 9.37
CA ILE A 50 -1.19 10.45 7.95
C ILE A 50 -0.44 11.48 7.13
N ARG A 51 0.35 11.01 6.16
CA ARG A 51 0.85 11.82 5.05
C ARG A 51 0.38 11.22 3.73
N TRP A 52 0.29 12.04 2.70
CA TRP A 52 -0.05 11.57 1.36
C TRP A 52 1.22 11.54 0.51
N GLY A 53 1.41 10.46 -0.25
CA GLY A 53 2.59 10.26 -1.09
C GLY A 53 2.22 9.62 -2.41
N ASP A 54 3.01 9.88 -3.44
CA ASP A 54 2.81 9.33 -4.79
C ASP A 54 3.24 7.84 -4.88
N LEU A 55 3.19 7.30 -6.10
CA LEU A 55 3.64 5.93 -6.39
C LEU A 55 5.09 5.69 -5.95
N HIS A 56 5.99 6.67 -6.16
CA HIS A 56 7.40 6.49 -5.80
C HIS A 56 7.59 6.40 -4.28
N ALA A 57 6.81 7.18 -3.51
CA ALA A 57 6.83 7.13 -2.06
C ALA A 57 6.41 5.75 -1.51
N ILE A 58 5.37 5.12 -2.09
CA ILE A 58 4.93 3.79 -1.64
C ILE A 58 5.85 2.67 -2.15
N GLU A 59 6.48 2.84 -3.30
CA GLU A 59 7.53 1.93 -3.81
C GLU A 59 8.73 1.87 -2.86
N ALA A 60 9.18 3.02 -2.34
CA ALA A 60 10.26 3.09 -1.36
C ALA A 60 9.94 2.37 -0.03
N LEU A 61 8.65 2.20 0.30
CA LEU A 61 8.17 1.42 1.43
C LEU A 61 8.04 -0.08 1.14
N GLY A 62 8.29 -0.50 -0.10
CA GLY A 62 8.19 -1.90 -0.53
C GLY A 62 6.80 -2.30 -1.07
N TYR A 63 5.89 -1.34 -1.30
CA TYR A 63 4.61 -1.59 -1.97
C TYR A 63 4.73 -1.54 -3.51
N GLY A 64 5.94 -1.38 -4.02
CA GLY A 64 6.25 -1.45 -5.44
C GLY A 64 6.19 -2.86 -6.00
N PHE A 65 5.82 -2.98 -7.28
CA PHE A 65 5.88 -4.25 -7.97
C PHE A 65 7.31 -4.52 -8.45
N VAL A 66 8.00 -5.47 -7.82
CA VAL A 66 9.28 -5.97 -8.33
C VAL A 66 8.98 -7.11 -9.29
N LEU A 67 9.14 -6.87 -10.59
CA LEU A 67 9.38 -7.97 -11.53
C LEU A 67 10.79 -8.48 -11.23
N PRO A 68 10.96 -9.70 -10.69
CA PRO A 68 12.30 -10.22 -10.56
C PRO A 68 12.86 -10.41 -11.98
N GLU A 69 14.00 -9.80 -12.29
CA GLU A 69 14.66 -9.92 -13.61
C GLU A 69 15.09 -11.38 -13.93
N GLY A 70 14.96 -12.29 -12.97
CA GLY A 70 14.99 -13.73 -13.17
C GLY A 70 13.75 -14.35 -12.52
N GLY A 71 13.19 -15.40 -13.14
CA GLY A 71 12.06 -16.14 -12.57
C GLY A 71 12.29 -16.57 -11.11
N CYS A 72 11.27 -17.12 -10.47
CA CYS A 72 11.11 -17.45 -9.04
C CYS A 72 12.31 -18.08 -8.26
N GLY A 73 13.45 -18.37 -8.89
CA GLY A 73 14.67 -18.91 -8.28
C GLY A 73 14.52 -20.36 -7.83
N ARG A 74 13.34 -20.94 -7.96
CA ARG A 74 13.08 -22.36 -7.65
C ARG A 74 13.24 -23.19 -8.92
N PRO A 75 14.14 -24.18 -8.93
CA PRO A 75 14.29 -25.10 -10.07
C PRO A 75 13.01 -25.92 -10.32
N ASP A 76 12.12 -26.01 -9.32
CA ASP A 76 10.87 -26.78 -9.40
C ASP A 76 9.60 -25.91 -9.60
N CYS A 77 9.71 -24.56 -9.65
CA CYS A 77 8.57 -23.78 -10.15
C CYS A 77 8.63 -23.86 -11.67
N GLY A 78 7.64 -24.54 -12.27
CA GLY A 78 7.59 -24.83 -13.71
C GLY A 78 8.07 -23.64 -14.53
N GLN A 79 9.26 -23.82 -15.10
CA GLN A 79 10.19 -22.80 -15.59
C GLN A 79 9.72 -22.10 -16.88
N ASP A 80 8.41 -21.87 -17.03
CA ASP A 80 7.81 -21.32 -18.26
C ASP A 80 6.39 -20.73 -18.10
N ARG A 81 5.78 -20.74 -16.89
CA ARG A 81 4.39 -20.28 -16.72
C ARG A 81 4.19 -19.04 -15.86
N CYS A 82 5.11 -18.71 -14.98
CA CYS A 82 5.04 -17.49 -14.19
C CYS A 82 5.65 -16.34 -15.00
N GLY A 83 4.83 -15.67 -15.82
CA GLY A 83 5.24 -14.48 -16.58
C GLY A 83 4.70 -14.38 -18.01
N LYS A 84 4.06 -15.43 -18.55
CA LYS A 84 3.27 -15.28 -19.78
C LYS A 84 1.96 -14.60 -19.41
N ALA A 85 1.91 -13.28 -19.58
CA ALA A 85 0.66 -12.62 -19.91
C ALA A 85 0.14 -13.32 -21.18
N ASP A 86 -1.00 -13.98 -21.04
CA ASP A 86 -1.77 -14.52 -22.16
C ASP A 86 -2.05 -13.33 -23.10
N GLN A 87 -1.43 -13.36 -24.28
CA GLN A 87 -1.78 -12.48 -25.40
C GLN A 87 -2.96 -13.09 -26.15
#